data_AF-A0A1F7FQ95-F1
#
_entry.id   AF-A0A1F7FQ95-F1
#
_cell.length_a   1.000
_cell.length_b   1.000
_cell.length_c   1.000
_cell.angle_alpha   90.00
_cell.angle_beta   90.00
_cell.angle_gamma   90.00
#
_symmetry.space_group_name_H-M   'P 1'
#
loop_
_entity.id
_entity.type
_entity.pdbx_description
1 polymer ?
#
loop_
_entity_poly.entity_id
_entity_poly.type
_entity_poly.pdbx_seq_one_letter_code
_entity_poly.pdbx_strand_id
1 'polypeptide(L)'
;MLQPSHRGIYEYLWSEHKYSMIGISLKIFQGMAARLGKKPQILNWLRRLAVLATEERPEWYNALLNVYMHIKPELNRAQRHEIIELLLVDEPAAAELLYKHALRLNEKSMYGCRLFFKGTQALYKFWDAQDRPGLWLCFGPFQLHLTAAQVFSRIAISSATTADELHGRFQMLNSGIREEEFLCWPETLRDHLLNNNLVVMPGSSAILHPRARILLSENTATALQVDNYTTAALILEKLWDNAEYPDDAIAQLPQHRDFLNAFRSWFVPEVEWQNDFCAEEAWDFIAGVFWQQKCAEAGQPVISDDSSADIGMEPADEEIDSEEGEHGDEEPRY
;
A
#
# COMPACT_ATOMS: atom_id res chain seq x y z
N MET A 1 -0.13 6.81 13.67
CA MET A 1 1.13 7.31 14.26
C MET A 1 2.08 7.69 13.15
N LEU A 2 2.59 8.92 13.18
CA LEU A 2 3.53 9.46 12.20
C LEU A 2 4.97 9.16 12.63
N GLN A 3 5.81 8.66 11.72
CA GLN A 3 7.19 8.27 12.02
C GLN A 3 8.13 8.60 10.85
N PRO A 4 9.45 8.76 11.10
CA PRO A 4 10.44 8.78 10.03
C PRO A 4 10.42 7.49 9.22
N SER A 5 10.92 7.54 7.99
CA SER A 5 11.03 6.35 7.15
C SER A 5 11.97 5.28 7.74
N HIS A 6 11.43 4.06 7.90
CA HIS A 6 12.20 2.86 8.26
C HIS A 6 12.55 2.04 7.00
N ARG A 7 13.69 1.34 6.98
CA ARG A 7 14.09 0.56 5.79
C ARG A 7 13.16 -0.64 5.57
N GLY A 8 12.86 -1.41 6.62
CA GLY A 8 12.04 -2.62 6.53
C GLY A 8 10.66 -2.38 5.94
N ILE A 9 10.04 -1.24 6.25
CA ILE A 9 8.70 -0.89 5.78
C ILE A 9 8.59 -0.79 4.24
N TYR A 10 9.67 -0.31 3.59
CA TYR A 10 9.74 -0.14 2.14
C TYR A 10 10.13 -1.44 1.46
N GLU A 11 10.85 -2.33 2.17
CA GLU A 11 11.10 -3.70 1.72
C GLU A 11 9.80 -4.54 1.75
N TYR A 12 8.93 -4.33 2.75
CA TYR A 12 7.59 -4.92 2.76
C TYR A 12 6.70 -4.37 1.64
N LEU A 13 6.62 -3.04 1.49
CA LEU A 13 5.88 -2.43 0.39
C LEU A 13 6.41 -2.92 -0.97
N TRP A 14 7.73 -3.07 -1.11
CA TRP A 14 8.35 -3.70 -2.28
C TRP A 14 7.92 -5.14 -2.48
N SER A 15 7.92 -5.96 -1.44
CA SER A 15 7.54 -7.36 -1.54
C SER A 15 6.13 -7.55 -2.11
N GLU A 16 5.20 -6.66 -1.75
CA GLU A 16 3.83 -6.66 -2.30
C GLU A 16 3.79 -6.25 -3.77
N HIS A 17 4.64 -5.30 -4.18
CA HIS A 17 4.61 -4.75 -5.53
C HIS A 17 5.56 -5.47 -6.51
N LYS A 18 6.50 -6.30 -6.04
CA LYS A 18 7.57 -6.89 -6.86
C LYS A 18 7.09 -7.68 -8.06
N TYR A 19 5.96 -8.38 -7.95
CA TYR A 19 5.47 -9.24 -9.04
C TYR A 19 4.95 -8.48 -10.25
N SER A 20 4.36 -7.29 -10.05
CA SER A 20 4.09 -6.41 -11.18
C SER A 20 5.37 -5.99 -11.91
N MET A 21 6.48 -5.82 -11.19
CA MET A 21 7.75 -5.36 -11.80
C MET A 21 8.58 -6.48 -12.43
N ILE A 22 8.62 -7.67 -11.82
CA ILE A 22 9.31 -8.84 -12.40
C ILE A 22 8.65 -9.22 -13.73
N GLY A 23 7.31 -9.15 -13.79
CA GLY A 23 6.56 -9.33 -15.03
C GLY A 23 6.73 -8.21 -16.06
N ILE A 24 7.51 -7.16 -15.78
CA ILE A 24 7.84 -6.11 -16.76
C ILE A 24 9.33 -6.16 -17.13
N SER A 25 10.25 -6.40 -16.18
CA SER A 25 11.67 -6.69 -16.48
C SER A 25 12.47 -7.11 -15.25
N LEU A 26 13.27 -8.19 -15.38
CA LEU A 26 14.26 -8.60 -14.38
C LEU A 26 15.32 -7.52 -14.09
N LYS A 27 15.69 -6.72 -15.12
CA LYS A 27 16.67 -5.62 -14.96
C LYS A 27 16.10 -4.50 -14.09
N ILE A 28 14.82 -4.18 -14.28
CA ILE A 28 14.10 -3.20 -13.47
C ILE A 28 14.00 -3.68 -12.03
N PHE A 29 13.69 -4.97 -11.84
CA PHE A 29 13.65 -5.61 -10.54
C PHE A 29 14.99 -5.49 -9.79
N GLN A 30 16.11 -5.92 -10.40
CA GLN A 30 17.43 -5.85 -9.79
C GLN A 30 17.85 -4.40 -9.49
N GLY A 31 17.56 -3.48 -10.40
CA GLY A 31 17.89 -2.07 -10.23
C GLY A 31 17.14 -1.41 -9.07
N MET A 32 15.90 -1.83 -8.78
CA MET A 32 15.11 -1.28 -7.70
C MET A 32 15.36 -1.95 -6.35
N ALA A 33 15.59 -3.26 -6.32
CA ALA A 33 16.07 -3.94 -5.11
C ALA A 33 17.36 -3.28 -4.58
N ALA A 34 18.29 -2.93 -5.48
CA ALA A 34 19.51 -2.20 -5.13
C ALA A 34 19.27 -0.77 -4.59
N ARG A 35 18.12 -0.14 -4.87
CA ARG A 35 17.77 1.21 -4.42
C ARG A 35 17.14 1.21 -3.03
N LEU A 36 16.35 0.19 -2.67
CA LEU A 36 15.62 0.13 -1.39
C LEU A 36 16.55 0.10 -0.17
N GLY A 37 17.74 -0.47 -0.30
CA GLY A 37 18.78 -0.42 0.75
C GLY A 37 19.36 0.98 1.01
N LYS A 38 18.98 1.99 0.21
CA LYS A 38 19.46 3.38 0.33
C LYS A 38 18.26 4.29 0.57
N LYS A 39 18.03 4.72 1.82
CA LYS A 39 16.95 5.66 2.20
C LYS A 39 16.78 6.87 1.25
N PRO A 40 17.86 7.50 0.72
CA PRO A 40 17.72 8.59 -0.25
C PRO A 40 17.01 8.22 -1.56
N GLN A 41 16.90 6.93 -1.92
CA GLN A 41 16.39 6.52 -3.23
C GLN A 41 14.92 6.08 -3.20
N ILE A 42 14.24 6.21 -2.05
CA ILE A 42 12.86 5.74 -1.85
C ILE A 42 11.86 6.52 -2.71
N LEU A 43 11.98 7.85 -2.82
CA LEU A 43 11.08 8.64 -3.66
C LEU A 43 11.20 8.26 -5.15
N ASN A 44 12.43 8.05 -5.63
CA ASN A 44 12.69 7.57 -6.98
C ASN A 44 12.09 6.17 -7.20
N TRP A 45 12.14 5.33 -6.17
CA TRP A 45 11.52 4.02 -6.20
C TRP A 45 9.98 4.09 -6.27
N LEU A 46 9.32 4.92 -5.44
CA LEU A 46 7.86 5.14 -5.51
C LEU A 46 7.42 5.65 -6.89
N ARG A 47 8.15 6.61 -7.47
CA ARG A 47 7.89 7.10 -8.83
C ARG A 47 8.03 5.99 -9.86
N ARG A 48 9.06 5.15 -9.73
CA ARG A 48 9.28 4.05 -10.67
C ARG A 48 8.20 2.98 -10.54
N LEU A 49 7.75 2.68 -9.33
CA LEU A 49 6.61 1.80 -9.09
C LEU A 49 5.35 2.31 -9.79
N ALA A 50 5.08 3.61 -9.65
CA ALA A 50 3.93 4.25 -10.26
C ALA A 50 3.95 4.14 -11.79
N VAL A 51 5.07 4.46 -12.44
CA VAL A 51 5.26 4.27 -13.90
C VAL A 51 5.01 2.84 -14.34
N LEU A 52 5.45 1.85 -13.57
CA LEU A 52 5.32 0.43 -13.96
C LEU A 52 3.94 -0.15 -13.66
N ALA A 53 3.22 0.43 -12.70
CA ALA A 53 1.87 -0.02 -12.39
C ALA A 53 0.89 0.25 -13.54
N THR A 54 1.21 1.24 -14.39
CA THR A 54 0.32 1.85 -15.39
C THR A 54 0.65 1.46 -16.83
N GLU A 55 1.90 1.03 -17.10
CA GLU A 55 2.28 0.46 -18.39
C GLU A 55 1.33 -0.70 -18.76
N GLU A 56 0.69 -0.62 -19.94
CA GLU A 56 -0.04 -1.75 -20.52
C GLU A 56 0.89 -2.96 -20.48
N ARG A 57 0.44 -4.08 -19.92
CA ARG A 57 1.30 -5.23 -19.63
C ARG A 57 1.26 -6.25 -20.77
N PRO A 58 2.11 -6.17 -21.82
CA PRO A 58 2.25 -7.23 -22.82
C PRO A 58 2.75 -8.55 -22.22
N GLU A 59 3.17 -8.53 -20.96
CA GLU A 59 3.78 -9.64 -20.22
C GLU A 59 2.91 -10.15 -19.05
N TRP A 60 1.58 -9.95 -19.10
CA TRP A 60 0.66 -10.45 -18.07
C TRP A 60 0.85 -11.94 -17.76
N TYR A 61 1.10 -12.76 -18.80
CA TYR A 61 1.47 -14.17 -18.67
C TYR A 61 2.73 -14.41 -17.84
N ASN A 62 3.77 -13.59 -18.01
CA ASN A 62 5.00 -13.71 -17.23
C ASN A 62 4.75 -13.37 -15.75
N ALA A 63 3.94 -12.35 -15.48
CA ALA A 63 3.57 -11.98 -14.12
C ALA A 63 2.78 -13.12 -13.43
N LEU A 64 1.80 -13.70 -14.12
CA LEU A 64 1.04 -14.85 -13.62
C LEU A 64 1.90 -16.10 -13.47
N LEU A 65 2.85 -16.34 -14.39
CA LEU A 65 3.79 -17.45 -14.29
C LEU A 65 4.69 -17.30 -13.06
N ASN A 66 5.14 -16.08 -12.74
CA ASN A 66 5.91 -15.83 -11.52
C ASN A 66 5.10 -16.15 -10.27
N VAL A 67 3.84 -15.68 -10.19
CA VAL A 67 2.93 -16.06 -9.11
C VAL A 67 2.79 -17.58 -9.02
N TYR A 68 2.56 -18.25 -10.15
CA TYR A 68 2.47 -19.70 -10.20
C TYR A 68 3.72 -20.38 -9.64
N MET A 69 4.92 -19.89 -9.94
CA MET A 69 6.17 -20.46 -9.43
C MET A 69 6.29 -20.43 -7.90
N HIS A 70 5.64 -19.47 -7.23
CA HIS A 70 5.61 -19.41 -5.76
C HIS A 70 4.71 -20.49 -5.14
N ILE A 71 3.54 -20.72 -5.71
CA ILE A 71 2.57 -21.67 -5.14
C ILE A 71 2.76 -23.10 -5.68
N LYS A 72 3.37 -23.26 -6.86
CA LYS A 72 3.57 -24.54 -7.57
C LYS A 72 4.14 -25.66 -6.69
N PRO A 73 5.13 -25.44 -5.79
CA PRO A 73 5.68 -26.50 -4.95
C PRO A 73 4.62 -27.26 -4.15
N GLU A 74 3.58 -26.55 -3.70
CA GLU A 74 2.51 -27.10 -2.86
C GLU A 74 1.28 -27.60 -3.64
N LEU A 75 1.24 -27.35 -4.94
CA LEU A 75 0.14 -27.81 -5.80
C LEU A 75 0.34 -29.25 -6.26
N ASN A 76 -0.75 -30.01 -6.36
CA ASN A 76 -0.72 -31.34 -6.95
C ASN A 76 -0.75 -31.29 -8.50
N ARG A 77 -0.53 -32.43 -9.16
CA ARG A 77 -0.49 -32.51 -10.63
C ARG A 77 -1.78 -32.02 -11.30
N ALA A 78 -2.95 -32.33 -10.75
CA ALA A 78 -4.24 -31.95 -11.32
C ALA A 78 -4.45 -30.43 -11.24
N GLN A 79 -4.15 -29.83 -10.08
CA GLN A 79 -4.22 -28.38 -9.88
C GLN A 79 -3.27 -27.63 -10.79
N ARG A 80 -2.04 -28.12 -10.94
CA ARG A 80 -1.06 -27.54 -11.88
C ARG A 80 -1.57 -27.58 -13.32
N HIS A 81 -2.21 -28.68 -13.72
CA HIS A 81 -2.75 -28.84 -15.07
C HIS A 81 -3.90 -27.86 -15.32
N GLU A 82 -4.85 -27.77 -14.40
CA GLU A 82 -5.98 -26.85 -14.45
C GLU A 82 -5.54 -25.38 -14.61
N ILE A 83 -4.55 -24.94 -13.81
CA ILE A 83 -3.99 -23.59 -13.91
C ILE A 83 -3.37 -23.35 -15.29
N ILE A 84 -2.58 -24.30 -15.80
CA ILE A 84 -1.91 -24.15 -17.10
C ILE A 84 -2.94 -24.10 -18.24
N GLU A 85 -3.98 -24.94 -18.17
CA GLU A 85 -5.06 -24.90 -19.17
C GLU A 85 -5.79 -23.56 -19.14
N LEU A 86 -6.18 -23.08 -17.95
CA LEU A 86 -6.83 -21.78 -17.80
C LEU A 86 -5.95 -20.63 -18.28
N LEU A 87 -4.65 -20.64 -17.97
CA LEU A 87 -3.73 -19.59 -18.45
C LEU A 87 -3.80 -19.46 -19.98
N LEU A 88 -3.94 -20.55 -20.72
CA LEU A 88 -3.95 -20.53 -22.20
C LEU A 88 -5.28 -20.06 -22.81
N VAL A 89 -6.38 -20.07 -22.07
CA VAL A 89 -7.73 -19.84 -22.61
C VAL A 89 -8.52 -18.72 -21.92
N ASP A 90 -8.24 -18.44 -20.65
CA ASP A 90 -8.94 -17.47 -19.81
C ASP A 90 -7.99 -16.95 -18.70
N GLU A 91 -7.20 -15.93 -19.05
CA GLU A 91 -6.24 -15.30 -18.12
C GLU A 91 -6.90 -14.74 -16.85
N PRO A 92 -8.08 -14.08 -16.90
CA PRO A 92 -8.80 -13.67 -15.70
C PRO A 92 -9.13 -14.85 -14.76
N ALA A 93 -9.68 -15.94 -15.29
CA ALA A 93 -9.99 -17.11 -14.47
C ALA A 93 -8.73 -17.76 -13.88
N ALA A 94 -7.63 -17.77 -14.64
CA ALA A 94 -6.34 -18.24 -14.14
C ALA A 94 -5.81 -17.37 -12.98
N ALA A 95 -5.89 -16.05 -13.09
CA ALA A 95 -5.49 -15.12 -12.02
C ALA A 95 -6.32 -15.34 -10.74
N GLU A 96 -7.63 -15.53 -10.91
CA GLU A 96 -8.55 -15.85 -9.81
C GLU A 96 -8.19 -17.17 -9.13
N LEU A 97 -7.91 -18.22 -9.90
CA LEU A 97 -7.53 -19.53 -9.38
C LEU A 97 -6.17 -19.49 -8.66
N LEU A 98 -5.19 -18.78 -9.22
CA LEU A 98 -3.89 -18.57 -8.58
C LEU A 98 -4.03 -17.87 -7.24
N TYR A 99 -4.82 -16.80 -7.17
CA TYR A 99 -5.05 -16.09 -5.90
C TYR A 99 -5.76 -16.97 -4.88
N LYS A 100 -6.81 -17.69 -5.27
CA LYS A 100 -7.52 -18.64 -4.39
C LYS A 100 -6.58 -19.72 -3.84
N HIS A 101 -5.66 -20.23 -4.66
CA HIS A 101 -4.64 -21.15 -4.18
C HIS A 101 -3.69 -20.49 -3.17
N ALA A 102 -3.22 -19.27 -3.44
CA ALA A 102 -2.38 -18.54 -2.50
C ALA A 102 -3.07 -18.34 -1.14
N LEU A 103 -4.37 -17.99 -1.14
CA LEU A 103 -5.18 -17.89 0.08
C LEU A 103 -5.26 -19.21 0.84
N ARG A 104 -5.54 -20.32 0.14
CA ARG A 104 -5.69 -21.65 0.74
C ARG A 104 -4.38 -22.16 1.34
N LEU A 105 -3.26 -21.88 0.67
CA LEU A 105 -1.92 -22.29 1.10
C LEU A 105 -1.31 -21.33 2.13
N ASN A 106 -2.01 -20.22 2.44
CA ASN A 106 -1.52 -19.15 3.30
C ASN A 106 -0.17 -18.56 2.82
N GLU A 107 0.01 -18.46 1.51
CA GLU A 107 1.19 -17.85 0.89
C GLU A 107 1.11 -16.32 1.06
N LYS A 108 1.59 -15.84 2.21
CA LYS A 108 1.46 -14.45 2.64
C LYS A 108 2.10 -13.46 1.67
N SER A 109 3.13 -13.87 0.93
CA SER A 109 3.81 -13.00 -0.03
C SER A 109 2.93 -12.61 -1.23
N MET A 110 1.80 -13.29 -1.43
CA MET A 110 0.84 -12.99 -2.51
C MET A 110 -0.33 -12.09 -2.07
N TYR A 111 -0.50 -11.80 -0.78
CA TYR A 111 -1.75 -11.22 -0.27
C TYR A 111 -2.04 -9.81 -0.81
N GLY A 112 -1.03 -8.95 -0.89
CA GLY A 112 -1.09 -7.63 -1.51
C GLY A 112 -0.39 -7.58 -2.87
N CYS A 113 -0.20 -8.74 -3.52
CA CYS A 113 0.40 -8.80 -4.85
C CYS A 113 -0.37 -7.91 -5.82
N ARG A 114 0.28 -6.85 -6.32
CA ARG A 114 -0.36 -5.82 -7.15
C ARG A 114 -0.99 -6.34 -8.43
N LEU A 115 -0.61 -7.54 -8.88
CA LEU A 115 -1.26 -8.23 -9.99
C LEU A 115 -2.78 -8.38 -9.81
N PHE A 116 -3.23 -8.49 -8.57
CA PHE A 116 -4.63 -8.77 -8.26
C PHE A 116 -5.44 -7.53 -7.87
N PHE A 117 -4.87 -6.33 -7.95
CA PHE A 117 -5.58 -5.09 -7.66
C PHE A 117 -5.88 -4.35 -8.97
N LYS A 118 -7.08 -3.78 -9.07
CA LYS A 118 -7.43 -2.94 -10.22
C LYS A 118 -6.92 -1.51 -10.06
N GLY A 119 -6.61 -0.88 -11.19
CA GLY A 119 -6.12 0.50 -11.26
C GLY A 119 -4.69 0.67 -10.77
N THR A 120 -4.34 1.91 -10.45
CA THR A 120 -2.98 2.36 -10.07
C THR A 120 -2.99 3.07 -8.71
N GLN A 121 -4.11 2.95 -8.00
CA GLN A 121 -4.35 3.57 -6.71
C GLN A 121 -3.57 2.88 -5.60
N ALA A 122 -3.24 3.65 -4.55
CA ALA A 122 -2.70 3.16 -3.28
C ALA A 122 -1.36 2.40 -3.38
N LEU A 123 -0.51 2.71 -4.36
CA LEU A 123 0.83 2.09 -4.52
C LEU A 123 1.80 2.36 -3.36
N TYR A 124 1.51 3.39 -2.57
CA TYR A 124 2.27 3.77 -1.39
C TYR A 124 1.63 3.23 -0.09
N LYS A 125 0.65 2.33 -0.19
CA LYS A 125 -0.07 1.77 0.96
C LYS A 125 0.08 0.26 1.01
N PHE A 126 0.29 -0.31 2.18
CA PHE A 126 0.21 -1.76 2.36
C PHE A 126 -0.31 -2.14 3.73
N TRP A 127 -0.93 -3.32 3.78
CA TRP A 127 -1.39 -3.90 5.03
C TRP A 127 -0.29 -4.73 5.67
N ASP A 128 0.09 -4.39 6.89
CA ASP A 128 0.95 -5.22 7.72
C ASP A 128 0.10 -6.09 8.67
N ALA A 129 0.60 -7.28 8.97
CA ALA A 129 -0.01 -8.24 9.90
C ALA A 129 0.98 -8.79 10.93
N GLN A 130 2.22 -8.27 10.98
CA GLN A 130 3.25 -8.68 11.92
C GLN A 130 3.23 -7.79 13.17
N ASP A 131 4.24 -6.94 13.36
CA ASP A 131 4.50 -6.26 14.63
C ASP A 131 3.47 -5.17 14.93
N ARG A 132 3.00 -4.46 13.89
CA ARG A 132 1.98 -3.41 14.02
C ARG A 132 0.88 -3.60 12.98
N PRO A 133 -0.09 -4.49 13.24
CA PRO A 133 -1.15 -4.77 12.29
C PRO A 133 -1.95 -3.52 11.92
N GLY A 134 -2.13 -3.28 10.63
CA GLY A 134 -2.79 -2.07 10.15
C GLY A 134 -2.36 -1.69 8.74
N LEU A 135 -2.80 -0.50 8.32
CA LEU A 135 -2.44 0.10 7.04
C LEU A 135 -1.28 1.07 7.25
N TRP A 136 -0.20 0.84 6.52
CA TRP A 136 0.91 1.77 6.44
C TRP A 136 0.78 2.64 5.20
N LEU A 137 1.02 3.94 5.36
CA LEU A 137 1.07 4.94 4.30
C LEU A 137 2.51 5.45 4.20
N CYS A 138 3.15 5.26 3.04
CA CYS A 138 4.58 5.49 2.84
C CYS A 138 4.83 6.68 1.92
N PHE A 139 5.23 7.83 2.47
CA PHE A 139 5.34 9.08 1.70
C PHE A 139 6.73 9.32 1.11
N GLY A 140 7.67 8.43 1.36
CA GLY A 140 9.10 8.60 1.07
C GLY A 140 9.88 8.95 2.33
N PRO A 141 9.91 10.22 2.76
CA PRO A 141 10.74 10.62 3.89
C PRO A 141 10.13 10.23 5.24
N PHE A 142 8.81 10.08 5.33
CA PHE A 142 8.09 9.64 6.52
C PHE A 142 7.02 8.61 6.18
N GLN A 143 6.42 8.04 7.21
CA GLN A 143 5.34 7.06 7.14
C GLN A 143 4.26 7.35 8.17
N LEU A 144 3.03 6.94 7.87
CA LEU A 144 1.89 7.01 8.79
C LEU A 144 1.29 5.62 8.93
N HIS A 145 1.24 5.12 10.17
CA HIS A 145 0.47 3.93 10.52
C HIS A 145 -0.97 4.29 10.89
N LEU A 146 -1.92 3.58 10.31
CA LEU A 146 -3.33 3.58 10.70
C LEU A 146 -3.73 2.18 11.15
N THR A 147 -4.33 2.07 12.33
CA THR A 147 -4.89 0.79 12.77
C THR A 147 -6.08 0.41 11.89
N ALA A 148 -6.43 -0.88 11.83
CA ALA A 148 -7.63 -1.30 11.11
C ALA A 148 -8.89 -0.59 11.59
N ALA A 149 -8.98 -0.31 12.89
CA ALA A 149 -10.07 0.45 13.49
C ALA A 149 -10.19 1.86 12.92
N GLN A 150 -9.06 2.55 12.79
CA GLN A 150 -9.02 3.88 12.18
C GLN A 150 -9.39 3.82 10.70
N VAL A 151 -8.92 2.80 9.97
CA VAL A 151 -9.25 2.61 8.55
C VAL A 151 -10.73 2.33 8.35
N PHE A 152 -11.34 1.44 9.14
CA PHE A 152 -12.77 1.12 8.95
C PHE A 152 -13.66 2.28 9.40
N SER A 153 -13.28 2.99 10.47
CA SER A 153 -13.99 4.19 10.91
C SER A 153 -13.96 5.29 9.85
N ARG A 154 -12.81 5.57 9.23
CA ARG A 154 -12.74 6.57 8.16
C ARG A 154 -13.54 6.20 6.93
N ILE A 155 -13.61 4.91 6.58
CA ILE A 155 -14.42 4.42 5.47
C ILE A 155 -15.91 4.59 5.80
N ALA A 156 -16.34 4.19 6.99
CA ALA A 156 -17.73 4.34 7.44
C ALA A 156 -18.17 5.81 7.39
N ILE A 157 -17.36 6.72 7.94
CA ILE A 157 -17.64 8.16 7.96
C ILE A 157 -17.65 8.74 6.53
N SER A 158 -16.59 8.50 5.75
CA SER A 158 -16.44 9.15 4.42
C SER A 158 -17.40 8.60 3.37
N SER A 159 -17.82 7.35 3.49
CA SER A 159 -18.82 6.74 2.60
C SER A 159 -20.26 6.89 3.09
N ALA A 160 -20.47 7.51 4.27
CA ALA A 160 -21.76 7.57 4.96
C ALA A 160 -22.42 6.18 5.13
N THR A 161 -21.59 5.15 5.36
CA THR A 161 -22.03 3.76 5.58
C THR A 161 -22.01 3.48 7.08
N THR A 162 -23.05 2.83 7.60
CA THR A 162 -23.07 2.44 9.02
C THR A 162 -22.03 1.35 9.31
N ALA A 163 -21.58 1.24 10.56
CA ALA A 163 -20.62 0.20 10.96
C ALA A 163 -21.16 -1.22 10.68
N ASP A 164 -22.45 -1.45 10.94
CA ASP A 164 -23.11 -2.74 10.71
C ASP A 164 -23.19 -3.08 9.21
N GLU A 165 -23.55 -2.12 8.37
CA GLU A 165 -23.54 -2.29 6.91
C GLU A 165 -22.13 -2.59 6.40
N LEU A 166 -21.13 -1.82 6.84
CA LEU A 166 -19.74 -2.02 6.45
C LEU A 166 -19.25 -3.41 6.88
N HIS A 167 -19.59 -3.85 8.09
CA HIS A 167 -19.27 -5.19 8.57
C HIS A 167 -19.93 -6.28 7.71
N GLY A 168 -21.22 -6.13 7.37
CA GLY A 168 -21.91 -7.04 6.46
C GLY A 168 -21.24 -7.12 5.08
N ARG A 169 -20.83 -5.98 4.53
CA ARG A 169 -20.08 -5.90 3.26
C ARG A 169 -18.72 -6.61 3.37
N PHE A 170 -18.00 -6.44 4.47
CA PHE A 170 -16.74 -7.14 4.70
C PHE A 170 -16.92 -8.66 4.84
N GLN A 171 -18.00 -9.12 5.47
CA GLN A 171 -18.33 -10.54 5.52
C GLN A 171 -18.58 -11.12 4.12
N MET A 172 -19.30 -10.40 3.26
CA MET A 172 -19.51 -10.80 1.86
C MET A 172 -18.18 -10.89 1.10
N LEU A 173 -17.32 -9.87 1.24
CA LEU A 173 -16.00 -9.85 0.59
C LEU A 173 -15.05 -10.92 1.13
N ASN A 174 -15.20 -11.36 2.38
CA ASN A 174 -14.35 -12.39 2.97
C ASN A 174 -14.50 -13.75 2.25
N SER A 175 -15.73 -14.12 1.87
CA SER A 175 -15.98 -15.31 1.03
C SER A 175 -15.71 -15.07 -0.46
N GLY A 176 -15.54 -13.80 -0.85
CA GLY A 176 -15.51 -13.34 -2.23
C GLY A 176 -16.92 -13.17 -2.82
N ILE A 177 -17.10 -12.09 -3.58
CA ILE A 177 -18.29 -11.83 -4.39
C ILE A 177 -17.90 -11.68 -5.87
N ARG A 178 -18.88 -11.73 -6.77
CA ARG A 178 -18.62 -11.44 -8.19
C ARG A 178 -18.32 -9.95 -8.38
N GLU A 179 -17.41 -9.64 -9.30
CA GLU A 179 -17.07 -8.26 -9.64
C GLU A 179 -18.30 -7.44 -10.02
N GLU A 180 -19.20 -7.98 -10.83
CA GLU A 180 -20.45 -7.31 -11.23
C GLU A 180 -21.29 -6.87 -10.02
N GLU A 181 -21.30 -7.68 -8.96
CA GLU A 181 -22.02 -7.36 -7.73
C GLU A 181 -21.30 -6.25 -6.95
N PHE A 182 -19.98 -6.32 -6.85
CA PHE A 182 -19.17 -5.26 -6.25
C PHE A 182 -19.37 -3.92 -6.96
N LEU A 183 -19.39 -3.93 -8.31
CA LEU A 183 -19.64 -2.74 -9.14
C LEU A 183 -21.07 -2.20 -9.03
N CYS A 184 -21.99 -2.90 -8.36
CA CYS A 184 -23.32 -2.37 -8.02
C CYS A 184 -23.35 -1.62 -6.67
N TRP A 185 -22.28 -1.67 -5.87
CA TRP A 185 -22.22 -0.97 -4.58
C TRP A 185 -22.08 0.55 -4.76
N PRO A 186 -22.37 1.38 -3.73
CA PRO A 186 -22.16 2.82 -3.82
C PRO A 186 -20.73 3.16 -4.24
N GLU A 187 -20.57 4.04 -5.22
CA GLU A 187 -19.26 4.41 -5.79
C GLU A 187 -18.29 4.91 -4.73
N THR A 188 -18.73 5.82 -3.86
CA THR A 188 -17.93 6.35 -2.75
C THR A 188 -17.41 5.25 -1.83
N LEU A 189 -18.23 4.24 -1.51
CA LEU A 189 -17.78 3.09 -0.72
C LEU A 189 -16.72 2.28 -1.46
N ARG A 190 -16.95 1.97 -2.74
CA ARG A 190 -15.98 1.21 -3.55
C ARG A 190 -14.65 1.94 -3.64
N ASP A 191 -14.67 3.23 -3.91
CA ASP A 191 -13.46 4.05 -4.03
C ASP A 191 -12.68 4.05 -2.72
N HIS A 192 -13.37 4.19 -1.58
CA HIS A 192 -12.72 4.08 -0.28
C HIS A 192 -12.13 2.68 -0.04
N LEU A 193 -12.82 1.60 -0.43
CA LEU A 193 -12.29 0.25 -0.30
C LEU A 193 -11.04 0.01 -1.18
N LEU A 194 -11.06 0.51 -2.42
CA LEU A 194 -9.95 0.38 -3.36
C LEU A 194 -8.76 1.26 -2.96
N ASN A 195 -9.00 2.53 -2.62
CA ASN A 195 -7.96 3.47 -2.17
C ASN A 195 -7.32 3.05 -0.84
N ASN A 196 -7.93 2.14 -0.08
CA ASN A 196 -7.36 1.59 1.15
C ASN A 196 -6.68 0.21 0.93
N ASN A 197 -6.53 -0.25 -0.32
CA ASN A 197 -6.06 -1.60 -0.65
C ASN A 197 -6.82 -2.70 0.12
N LEU A 198 -8.12 -2.50 0.38
CA LEU A 198 -8.94 -3.46 1.13
C LEU A 198 -9.56 -4.52 0.25
N VAL A 199 -9.76 -4.24 -1.03
CA VAL A 199 -10.38 -5.18 -1.97
C VAL A 199 -9.37 -5.57 -3.03
N VAL A 200 -9.17 -6.87 -3.13
CA VAL A 200 -8.40 -7.52 -4.18
C VAL A 200 -9.39 -8.02 -5.21
N MET A 201 -9.11 -7.80 -6.49
CA MET A 201 -9.98 -8.17 -7.59
C MET A 201 -9.28 -9.10 -8.60
N PRO A 202 -9.00 -10.36 -8.21
CA PRO A 202 -8.37 -11.30 -9.12
C PRO A 202 -9.42 -11.84 -10.10
N GLY A 203 -9.22 -11.59 -11.40
CA GLY A 203 -10.15 -12.04 -12.43
C GLY A 203 -11.53 -11.42 -12.26
N SER A 204 -12.54 -12.26 -11.99
CA SER A 204 -13.96 -11.88 -11.93
C SER A 204 -14.53 -11.80 -10.51
N SER A 205 -13.66 -11.94 -9.50
CA SER A 205 -14.04 -11.90 -8.09
C SER A 205 -13.54 -10.62 -7.42
N ALA A 206 -14.27 -10.13 -6.41
CA ALA A 206 -13.83 -9.13 -5.46
C ALA A 206 -13.73 -9.78 -4.07
N ILE A 207 -12.56 -9.70 -3.45
CA ILE A 207 -12.19 -10.43 -2.23
C ILE A 207 -11.57 -9.44 -1.24
N LEU A 208 -11.88 -9.57 0.05
CA LEU A 208 -11.27 -8.76 1.09
C LEU A 208 -9.77 -9.12 1.25
N HIS A 209 -8.92 -8.11 1.42
CA HIS A 209 -7.50 -8.29 1.69
C HIS A 209 -7.30 -9.20 2.93
N PRO A 210 -6.56 -10.32 2.82
CA PRO A 210 -6.47 -11.31 3.90
C PRO A 210 -5.91 -10.77 5.22
N ARG A 211 -4.99 -9.81 5.14
CA ARG A 211 -4.44 -9.13 6.32
C ARG A 211 -5.44 -8.18 7.01
N ALA A 212 -6.36 -7.59 6.27
CA ALA A 212 -7.42 -6.78 6.86
C ALA A 212 -8.47 -7.65 7.58
N ARG A 213 -8.71 -8.87 7.07
CA ARG A 213 -9.63 -9.84 7.70
C ARG A 213 -9.28 -10.18 9.13
N ILE A 214 -7.98 -10.35 9.42
CA ILE A 214 -7.48 -10.67 10.77
C ILE A 214 -7.89 -9.59 11.79
N LEU A 215 -8.16 -8.37 11.32
CA LEU A 215 -8.38 -7.19 12.14
C LEU A 215 -9.86 -6.76 12.26
N LEU A 216 -10.79 -7.53 11.68
CA LEU A 216 -12.23 -7.20 11.65
C LEU A 216 -12.98 -7.39 12.97
N SER A 217 -12.34 -7.89 14.04
CA SER A 217 -13.03 -8.35 15.25
C SER A 217 -13.52 -7.26 16.20
N GLU A 218 -13.20 -5.99 15.98
CA GLU A 218 -13.53 -4.90 16.91
C GLU A 218 -13.76 -3.65 16.09
N ASN A 219 -14.98 -3.05 16.03
CA ASN A 219 -15.10 -1.64 15.65
C ASN A 219 -16.44 -0.97 15.96
N THR A 220 -16.33 0.28 16.39
CA THR A 220 -17.37 1.30 16.39
C THR A 220 -16.86 2.48 15.56
N ALA A 221 -17.69 3.07 14.69
CA ALA A 221 -17.27 4.17 13.83
C ALA A 221 -17.07 5.44 14.65
N THR A 222 -15.82 5.80 14.95
CA THR A 222 -15.45 7.01 15.69
C THR A 222 -14.52 7.89 14.86
N ALA A 223 -14.66 9.20 14.98
CA ALA A 223 -13.73 10.14 14.36
C ALA A 223 -12.30 9.92 14.89
N LEU A 224 -11.32 10.19 14.03
CA LEU A 224 -9.90 10.06 14.32
C LEU A 224 -9.45 11.23 15.17
N GLN A 225 -9.01 10.91 16.40
CA GLN A 225 -8.30 11.86 17.26
C GLN A 225 -6.83 11.84 16.90
N VAL A 226 -6.39 12.84 16.14
CA VAL A 226 -5.03 12.96 15.62
C VAL A 226 -4.55 14.40 15.76
N ASP A 227 -3.24 14.61 15.66
CA ASP A 227 -2.63 15.94 15.71
C ASP A 227 -2.64 16.65 14.35
N ASN A 228 -2.13 17.88 14.35
CA ASN A 228 -2.04 18.75 13.16
C ASN A 228 -1.19 18.11 12.04
N TYR A 229 -0.08 17.44 12.39
CA TYR A 229 0.86 16.85 11.43
C TYR A 229 0.35 15.53 10.83
N THR A 230 -0.33 14.71 11.62
CA THR A 230 -1.01 13.51 11.12
C THR A 230 -2.16 13.90 10.21
N THR A 231 -2.89 14.97 10.55
CA THR A 231 -3.91 15.55 9.66
C THR A 231 -3.29 16.01 8.33
N ALA A 232 -2.11 16.64 8.38
CA ALA A 232 -1.34 17.02 7.19
C ALA A 232 -0.99 15.80 6.31
N ALA A 233 -0.54 14.70 6.92
CA ALA A 233 -0.24 13.45 6.21
C ALA A 233 -1.49 12.81 5.58
N LEU A 234 -2.66 12.85 6.26
CA LEU A 234 -3.93 12.37 5.70
C LEU A 234 -4.43 13.25 4.55
N ILE A 235 -4.21 14.57 4.61
CA ILE A 235 -4.49 15.47 3.48
C ILE A 235 -3.60 15.13 2.29
N LEU A 236 -2.29 14.93 2.53
CA LEU A 236 -1.36 14.53 1.49
C LEU A 236 -1.76 13.19 0.86
N GLU A 237 -2.15 12.21 1.67
CA GLU A 237 -2.70 10.93 1.21
C GLU A 237 -3.88 11.16 0.25
N LYS A 238 -4.90 11.93 0.68
CA LYS A 238 -6.08 12.15 -0.16
C LYS A 238 -5.79 12.96 -1.42
N LEU A 239 -4.84 13.91 -1.36
CA LEU A 239 -4.39 14.63 -2.54
C LEU A 239 -3.72 13.67 -3.53
N TRP A 240 -2.89 12.74 -3.05
CA TRP A 240 -2.27 11.72 -3.90
C TRP A 240 -3.27 10.71 -4.46
N ASP A 241 -4.26 10.29 -3.68
CA ASP A 241 -5.31 9.38 -4.16
C ASP A 241 -6.17 10.01 -5.27
N ASN A 242 -6.38 11.33 -5.22
CA ASN A 242 -7.25 12.07 -6.15
C ASN A 242 -6.51 12.75 -7.30
N ALA A 243 -5.19 12.69 -7.33
CA ALA A 243 -4.46 13.44 -8.32
C ALA A 243 -4.52 12.75 -9.69
N GLU A 244 -4.94 13.51 -10.70
CA GLU A 244 -4.72 13.20 -12.12
C GLU A 244 -3.26 13.49 -12.49
N TYR A 245 -2.32 12.89 -11.77
CA TYR A 245 -0.92 13.02 -12.10
C TYR A 245 -0.51 11.90 -13.07
N PRO A 246 0.34 12.20 -14.08
CA PRO A 246 1.01 11.15 -14.84
C PRO A 246 1.79 10.24 -13.88
N ASP A 247 2.00 9.01 -14.32
CA ASP A 247 2.46 7.89 -13.50
C ASP A 247 3.83 8.10 -12.84
N ASP A 248 4.57 9.16 -13.20
CA ASP A 248 5.83 9.58 -12.59
C ASP A 248 5.67 10.54 -11.40
N ALA A 249 4.45 10.91 -11.03
CA ALA A 249 4.18 11.97 -10.06
C ALA A 249 3.68 11.52 -8.69
N ILE A 250 3.53 10.21 -8.44
CA ILE A 250 3.46 9.72 -7.05
C ILE A 250 4.73 10.17 -6.31
N ALA A 251 4.54 10.81 -5.16
CA ALA A 251 5.60 11.46 -4.39
C ALA A 251 6.10 12.83 -4.90
N GLN A 252 5.27 13.55 -5.66
CA GLN A 252 5.38 15.00 -5.76
C GLN A 252 4.61 15.66 -4.62
N LEU A 253 5.27 16.62 -3.96
CA LEU A 253 4.60 17.49 -3.00
C LEU A 253 3.60 18.36 -3.77
N PRO A 254 2.32 18.45 -3.36
CA PRO A 254 1.34 19.30 -4.01
C PRO A 254 1.76 20.77 -3.94
N GLN A 255 1.15 21.66 -4.73
CA GLN A 255 1.43 23.09 -4.55
C GLN A 255 0.90 23.54 -3.18
N HIS A 256 1.62 24.49 -2.55
CA HIS A 256 1.24 25.07 -1.24
C HIS A 256 -0.23 25.48 -1.20
N ARG A 257 -0.70 26.19 -2.23
CA ARG A 257 -2.09 26.63 -2.35
C ARG A 257 -3.08 25.46 -2.36
N ASP A 258 -2.77 24.38 -3.06
CA ASP A 258 -3.66 23.22 -3.16
C ASP A 258 -3.76 22.49 -1.82
N PHE A 259 -2.63 22.36 -1.13
CA PHE A 259 -2.59 21.83 0.23
C PHE A 259 -3.42 22.68 1.21
N LEU A 260 -3.22 23.99 1.23
CA LEU A 260 -3.98 24.88 2.11
C LEU A 260 -5.49 24.87 1.81
N ASN A 261 -5.87 24.73 0.54
CA ASN A 261 -7.27 24.59 0.14
C ASN A 261 -7.87 23.26 0.62
N ALA A 262 -7.09 22.19 0.60
CA ALA A 262 -7.47 20.85 1.06
C ALA A 262 -7.45 20.72 2.59
N PHE A 263 -6.76 21.61 3.31
CA PHE A 263 -6.73 21.65 4.77
C PHE A 263 -8.06 22.16 5.36
N ARG A 264 -9.11 21.33 5.22
CA ARG A 264 -10.49 21.62 5.60
C ARG A 264 -11.20 20.36 6.10
N SER A 265 -12.15 20.55 7.01
CA SER A 265 -12.90 19.45 7.63
C SER A 265 -13.73 18.62 6.66
N TRP A 266 -14.22 19.19 5.58
CA TRP A 266 -14.95 18.44 4.56
C TRP A 266 -14.05 17.60 3.66
N PHE A 267 -12.74 17.89 3.58
CA PHE A 267 -11.80 17.12 2.75
C PHE A 267 -11.33 15.85 3.49
N VAL A 268 -11.10 15.97 4.81
CA VAL A 268 -10.82 14.85 5.72
C VAL A 268 -11.89 14.81 6.83
N PRO A 269 -13.14 14.40 6.49
CA PRO A 269 -14.27 14.38 7.42
C PRO A 269 -14.13 13.34 8.54
N GLU A 270 -13.24 12.36 8.38
CA GLU A 270 -12.96 11.35 9.38
C GLU A 270 -12.16 11.86 10.58
N VAL A 271 -11.56 13.06 10.53
CA VAL A 271 -10.76 13.65 11.61
C VAL A 271 -11.63 14.47 12.55
N GLU A 272 -11.35 14.42 13.85
CA GLU A 272 -11.89 15.36 14.83
C GLU A 272 -11.08 16.67 14.80
N TRP A 273 -11.63 17.70 14.16
CA TRP A 273 -10.93 18.98 13.93
C TRP A 273 -10.86 19.84 15.19
N GLN A 274 -9.64 20.21 15.57
CA GLN A 274 -9.38 21.06 16.73
C GLN A 274 -9.20 22.53 16.30
N ASN A 275 -9.51 23.46 17.21
CA ASN A 275 -9.48 24.90 16.92
C ASN A 275 -8.07 25.46 16.70
N ASP A 276 -7.05 24.77 17.19
CA ASP A 276 -5.64 25.13 17.14
C ASP A 276 -4.91 24.53 15.92
N PHE A 277 -5.59 23.75 15.08
CA PHE A 277 -4.99 23.26 13.84
C PHE A 277 -4.59 24.41 12.91
N CYS A 278 -3.31 24.41 12.51
CA CYS A 278 -2.71 25.45 11.70
C CYS A 278 -2.23 24.87 10.36
N ALA A 279 -2.88 25.28 9.27
CA ALA A 279 -2.58 24.79 7.92
C ALA A 279 -1.19 25.19 7.42
N GLU A 280 -0.71 26.38 7.78
CA GLU A 280 0.63 26.85 7.40
C GLU A 280 1.73 26.06 8.12
N GLU A 281 1.56 25.84 9.41
CA GLU A 281 2.49 25.02 10.19
C GLU A 281 2.52 23.56 9.70
N ALA A 282 1.34 23.00 9.40
CA ALA A 282 1.21 21.67 8.81
C ALA A 282 1.92 21.58 7.45
N TRP A 283 1.83 22.62 6.63
CA TRP A 283 2.53 22.70 5.36
C TRP A 283 4.05 22.79 5.55
N ASP A 284 4.53 23.68 6.41
CA ASP A 284 5.95 23.90 6.66
C ASP A 284 6.63 22.62 7.14
N PHE A 285 5.94 21.85 7.99
CA PHE A 285 6.38 20.53 8.41
C PHE A 285 6.53 19.55 7.23
N ILE A 286 5.47 19.32 6.44
CA ILE A 286 5.52 18.36 5.32
C ILE A 286 6.56 18.82 4.27
N ALA A 287 6.53 20.10 3.88
CA ALA A 287 7.46 20.66 2.91
C ALA A 287 8.91 20.60 3.39
N GLY A 288 9.16 20.87 4.67
CA GLY A 288 10.47 20.79 5.31
C GLY A 288 11.05 19.37 5.24
N VAL A 289 10.25 18.35 5.57
CA VAL A 289 10.70 16.95 5.55
C VAL A 289 11.02 16.49 4.12
N PHE A 290 10.20 16.87 3.13
CA PHE A 290 10.49 16.60 1.71
C PHE A 290 11.73 17.36 1.22
N TRP A 291 11.93 18.59 1.68
CA TRP A 291 13.12 19.38 1.35
C TRP A 291 14.41 18.76 1.91
N GLN A 292 14.40 18.34 3.17
CA GLN A 292 15.54 17.65 3.80
C GLN A 292 15.94 16.39 3.03
N GLN A 293 14.97 15.57 2.64
CA GLN A 293 15.20 14.39 1.81
C GLN A 293 15.83 14.76 0.46
N LYS A 294 15.34 15.82 -0.21
CA LYS A 294 15.89 16.30 -1.48
C LYS A 294 17.32 16.83 -1.34
N CYS A 295 17.63 17.53 -0.26
CA CYS A 295 18.99 17.96 0.06
C CYS A 295 19.93 16.76 0.25
N ALA A 296 19.50 15.74 1.00
CA ALA A 296 20.26 14.51 1.20
C ALA A 296 20.50 13.76 -0.13
N GLU A 297 19.49 13.68 -1.00
CA GLU A 297 19.62 13.10 -2.35
C GLU A 297 20.64 13.85 -3.23
N ALA A 298 20.75 15.17 -3.06
CA ALA A 298 21.73 16.01 -3.75
C ALA A 298 23.14 15.97 -3.12
N GLY A 299 23.36 15.17 -2.07
CA GLY A 299 24.62 15.09 -1.35
C GLY A 299 24.93 16.34 -0.53
N GLN A 300 23.93 17.17 -0.24
CA GLN A 300 24.09 18.33 0.64
C GLN A 300 24.10 17.86 2.10
N PRO A 301 24.90 18.51 2.98
CA PRO A 301 24.86 18.21 4.40
C PRO A 301 23.45 18.48 4.92
N VAL A 302 22.95 17.56 5.75
CA VAL A 302 21.68 17.76 6.46
C VAL A 302 21.87 18.99 7.34
N ILE A 303 21.16 20.07 7.02
CA ILE A 303 21.07 21.24 7.89
C ILE A 303 20.12 20.81 9.01
N SER A 304 20.67 20.25 10.09
CA SER A 304 19.87 20.07 11.30
C SER A 304 19.72 21.44 11.95
N ASP A 305 18.57 22.06 11.73
CA ASP A 305 17.99 22.83 12.83
C ASP A 305 17.46 21.77 13.79
N ASP A 306 18.16 21.54 14.91
CA ASP A 306 17.81 20.60 15.99
C ASP A 306 16.41 20.84 16.59
N SER A 307 15.63 21.77 16.03
CA SER A 307 14.32 22.20 16.47
C SER A 307 13.17 21.84 15.53
N SER A 308 13.36 21.28 14.33
CA SER A 308 12.27 21.25 13.33
C SER A 308 11.88 19.89 12.76
N ALA A 309 12.81 18.93 12.65
CA ALA A 309 12.52 17.63 12.01
C ALA A 309 11.88 16.59 12.96
N ASP A 310 12.15 16.71 14.26
CA ASP A 310 11.65 15.79 15.29
C ASP A 310 10.34 16.25 15.95
N ILE A 311 9.83 17.46 15.60
CA ILE A 311 8.57 17.94 16.14
C ILE A 311 7.43 17.16 15.49
N GLY A 312 6.79 16.29 16.27
CA GLY A 312 5.54 15.62 15.88
C GLY A 312 5.68 14.25 15.23
N MET A 313 6.89 13.71 15.09
CA MET A 313 7.09 12.31 14.72
C MET A 313 7.54 11.47 15.90
N GLU A 314 7.00 10.26 16.02
CA GLU A 314 7.55 9.26 16.94
C GLU A 314 8.76 8.58 16.31
N PRO A 315 9.78 8.19 17.09
CA PRO A 315 10.90 7.43 16.56
C PRO A 315 10.39 6.18 15.84
N ALA A 316 11.05 5.83 14.73
CA ALA A 316 10.81 4.54 14.11
C ALA A 316 11.24 3.44 15.08
N ASP A 317 10.48 2.34 15.16
CA ASP A 317 10.93 1.17 15.92
C ASP A 317 12.23 0.68 15.31
N GLU A 318 13.28 0.61 16.14
CA GLU A 318 14.50 -0.09 15.76
C GLU A 318 14.17 -1.58 15.76
N GLU A 319 13.99 -2.16 14.58
CA GLU A 319 14.15 -3.61 14.42
C GLU A 319 15.61 -3.92 14.81
N ILE A 320 15.81 -4.50 15.99
CA ILE A 320 17.06 -5.18 16.34
C ILE A 320 17.09 -6.42 15.44
N ASP A 321 17.68 -6.24 14.27
CA ASP A 321 17.86 -7.30 13.29
C ASP A 321 18.84 -8.33 13.86
N SER A 322 18.32 -9.43 14.39
CA SER A 322 19.12 -10.59 14.78
C SER A 322 18.99 -11.69 13.74
N GLU A 323 19.20 -11.40 12.45
CA GLU A 323 19.41 -12.43 11.43
C GLU A 323 19.96 -11.84 10.11
N GLU A 324 21.23 -11.38 10.12
CA GLU A 324 22.12 -11.64 8.98
C GLU A 324 22.40 -13.16 8.93
N GLY A 325 21.37 -13.93 8.59
CA GLY A 325 21.46 -15.34 8.26
C GLY A 325 22.04 -15.48 6.85
N GLU A 326 23.37 -15.46 6.80
CA GLU A 326 24.21 -15.97 5.74
C GLU A 326 23.48 -17.08 4.93
N HIS A 327 23.03 -16.74 3.72
CA HIS A 327 22.74 -17.74 2.69
C HIS A 327 24.09 -18.39 2.32
N GLY A 328 24.52 -19.32 3.17
CA GLY A 328 25.61 -20.22 2.90
C GLY A 328 25.22 -21.14 1.77
N ASP A 329 25.80 -20.88 0.61
CA ASP A 329 25.82 -21.78 -0.54
C ASP A 329 26.35 -23.16 -0.10
N GLU A 330 25.47 -24.12 0.15
CA GLU A 330 25.85 -25.53 0.10
C GLU A 330 25.80 -26.00 -1.35
N GLU A 331 26.92 -25.80 -2.06
CA GLU A 331 27.23 -26.60 -3.25
C GLU A 331 27.39 -28.08 -2.83
N PRO A 332 26.63 -29.03 -3.42
CA PRO A 332 26.94 -30.43 -3.23
C PRO A 332 28.19 -30.76 -4.07
N ARG A 333 29.33 -30.94 -3.40
CA ARG A 333 30.48 -31.61 -4.00
C ARG A 333 30.20 -33.12 -4.10
N TYR A 334 30.46 -33.64 -5.29
CA TYR A 334 30.40 -35.04 -5.75
C TYR A 334 30.74 -36.11 -4.73
#